data_AF-A0A935F831-F1
#
_entry.id   AF-A0A935F831-F1
#
_cell.length_a   1.000
_cell.length_b   1.000
_cell.length_c   1.000
_cell.angle_alpha   90.00
_cell.angle_beta   90.00
_cell.angle_gamma   90.00
#
_symmetry.space_group_name_H-M   'P 1'
#
loop_
_entity.id
_entity.type
_entity.pdbx_description
1 polymer ?
#
loop_
_entity_poly.entity_id
_entity_poly.type
_entity_poly.pdbx_seq_one_letter_code
_entity_poly.pdbx_strand_id
1 'polypeptide(L)'
;MRQFLFSILLLFAVSSIQAQSGTSYSKIMAAFEQWKTSSIQKGKYASAANCKMEIVTKDGYKGPNTGIPQDLSIHFADINGDGKLDGLFTFHPQQCDGGNAMMNAQDRVLVLSKGTTYTTDATYISNIEQKKEGWFTVTGALEGMIFGTYNEYGPEDGRCCPSIRKPFTIDYKTKKLEMEK
;
A
#
# COMPACT_ATOMS: atom_id res chain seq x y z
N MET A 1 -10.55 42.05 65.74
CA MET A 1 -10.81 42.26 64.30
C MET A 1 -9.75 41.46 63.53
N ARG A 2 -9.90 40.15 63.34
CA ARG A 2 -10.62 39.44 62.25
C ARG A 2 -10.30 40.00 60.85
N GLN A 3 -9.39 39.36 60.13
CA GLN A 3 -9.43 39.23 58.68
C GLN A 3 -8.67 37.95 58.27
N PHE A 4 -9.44 36.91 57.95
CA PHE A 4 -8.98 35.70 57.27
C PHE A 4 -9.04 35.98 55.77
N LEU A 5 -7.90 35.91 55.07
CA LEU A 5 -7.84 35.90 53.61
C LEU A 5 -7.76 34.44 53.15
N PHE A 6 -8.88 33.91 52.68
CA PHE A 6 -8.95 32.63 51.98
C PHE A 6 -8.57 32.87 50.50
N SER A 7 -7.34 32.50 50.12
CA SER A 7 -6.97 32.37 48.71
C SER A 7 -7.45 31.02 48.19
N ILE A 8 -8.53 31.05 47.40
CA ILE A 8 -9.03 29.90 46.65
C ILE A 8 -8.13 29.72 45.43
N LEU A 9 -7.25 28.72 45.48
CA LEU A 9 -6.46 28.28 44.34
C LEU A 9 -7.36 27.41 43.45
N LEU A 10 -7.89 27.97 42.36
CA LEU A 10 -8.55 27.17 41.31
C LEU A 10 -7.50 26.34 40.59
N LEU A 11 -7.40 25.06 40.98
CA LEU A 11 -6.78 24.01 40.17
C LEU A 11 -7.66 23.80 38.94
N PHE A 12 -7.30 24.42 37.82
CA PHE A 12 -7.76 23.99 36.51
C PHE A 12 -7.20 22.59 36.28
N ALA A 13 -8.03 21.57 36.54
CA ALA A 13 -7.81 20.24 36.01
C ALA A 13 -7.85 20.35 34.48
N VAL A 14 -6.67 20.46 33.87
CA VAL A 14 -6.51 20.23 32.43
C VAL A 14 -6.80 18.74 32.24
N SER A 15 -8.07 18.44 31.98
CA SER A 15 -8.47 17.15 31.43
C SER A 15 -7.77 17.04 30.09
N SER A 16 -6.60 16.41 30.09
CA SER A 16 -5.98 15.95 28.87
C SER A 16 -6.98 15.02 28.22
N ILE A 17 -7.61 15.51 27.15
CA ILE A 17 -8.35 14.68 26.22
C ILE A 17 -7.29 13.71 25.68
N GLN A 18 -7.23 12.52 26.27
CA GLN A 18 -6.47 11.41 25.71
C GLN A 18 -7.15 11.10 24.38
N ALA A 19 -6.60 11.68 23.31
CA ALA A 19 -6.90 11.27 21.95
C ALA A 19 -6.75 9.76 21.93
N GLN A 20 -7.86 9.07 21.71
CA GLN A 20 -7.95 7.61 21.72
C GLN A 20 -6.94 7.09 20.70
N SER A 21 -5.77 6.65 21.17
CA SER A 21 -4.66 6.29 20.30
C SER A 21 -5.02 4.97 19.64
N GLY A 22 -5.51 5.03 18.39
CA GLY A 22 -5.78 3.83 17.61
C GLY A 22 -4.57 2.89 17.59
N THR A 23 -4.82 1.59 17.54
CA THR A 23 -3.78 0.56 17.40
C THR A 23 -2.94 0.80 16.14
N SER A 24 -1.70 0.30 16.09
CA SER A 24 -0.85 0.40 14.90
C SER A 24 -1.59 -0.04 13.63
N TYR A 25 -2.33 -1.16 13.70
CA TYR A 25 -3.20 -1.64 12.62
C TYR A 25 -4.16 -0.55 12.10
N SER A 26 -4.94 0.09 12.98
CA SER A 26 -5.89 1.12 12.57
C SER A 26 -5.21 2.33 11.90
N LYS A 27 -4.02 2.71 12.37
CA LYS A 27 -3.24 3.81 11.79
C LYS A 27 -2.65 3.45 10.43
N ILE A 28 -2.18 2.21 10.26
CA ILE A 28 -1.70 1.67 8.98
C ILE A 28 -2.84 1.68 7.95
N MET A 29 -4.01 1.15 8.33
CA MET A 29 -5.20 1.15 7.48
C MET A 29 -5.62 2.58 7.11
N ALA A 30 -5.64 3.50 8.07
CA ALA A 30 -5.97 4.91 7.80
C ALA A 30 -5.00 5.57 6.82
N ALA A 31 -3.69 5.31 6.94
CA ALA A 31 -2.69 5.83 6.01
C ALA A 31 -2.85 5.25 4.59
N PHE A 32 -3.17 3.96 4.48
CA PHE A 32 -3.51 3.35 3.18
C PHE A 32 -4.77 3.96 2.57
N GLU A 33 -5.85 4.15 3.36
CA GLU A 33 -7.09 4.77 2.89
C GLU A 33 -6.90 6.21 2.41
N GLN A 34 -6.03 6.97 3.10
CA GLN A 34 -5.62 8.30 2.65
C GLN A 34 -4.86 8.24 1.32
N TRP A 35 -3.92 7.31 1.18
CA TRP A 35 -3.21 7.08 -0.09
C TRP A 35 -4.15 6.69 -1.23
N LYS A 36 -5.11 5.79 -0.97
CA LYS A 36 -6.13 5.34 -1.91
C LYS A 36 -6.96 6.52 -2.41
N THR A 37 -7.46 7.33 -1.48
CA THR A 37 -8.25 8.54 -1.76
C THR A 37 -7.45 9.53 -2.61
N SER A 38 -6.20 9.81 -2.23
CA SER A 38 -5.32 10.71 -2.99
C SER A 38 -5.05 10.20 -4.40
N SER A 39 -4.85 8.89 -4.57
CA SER A 39 -4.58 8.28 -5.87
C SER A 39 -5.79 8.36 -6.81
N ILE A 40 -7.00 8.22 -6.28
CA ILE A 40 -8.25 8.42 -7.03
C ILE A 40 -8.42 9.91 -7.41
N GLN A 41 -8.20 10.84 -6.48
CA GLN A 41 -8.31 12.28 -6.74
C GLN A 41 -7.32 12.77 -7.80
N LYS A 42 -6.12 12.18 -7.86
CA LYS A 42 -5.10 12.47 -8.87
C LYS A 42 -5.39 11.81 -10.23
N GLY A 43 -6.46 11.03 -10.34
CA GLY A 43 -6.83 10.33 -11.58
C GLY A 43 -5.96 9.11 -11.89
N LYS A 44 -5.19 8.58 -10.92
CA LYS A 44 -4.44 7.32 -11.12
C LYS A 44 -5.40 6.13 -11.23
N TYR A 45 -6.46 6.13 -10.41
CA TYR A 45 -7.48 5.09 -10.43
C TYR A 45 -8.89 5.67 -10.47
N ALA A 46 -9.80 4.93 -11.07
CA ALA A 46 -11.23 5.21 -11.01
C ALA A 46 -11.75 4.98 -9.59
N SER A 47 -12.72 5.79 -9.17
CA SER A 47 -13.51 5.47 -7.98
C SER A 47 -14.36 4.23 -8.23
N ALA A 48 -14.79 3.54 -7.17
CA ALA A 48 -15.67 2.37 -7.30
C ALA A 48 -16.98 2.69 -8.05
N ALA A 49 -17.51 3.92 -7.91
CA ALA A 49 -18.70 4.36 -8.64
C ALA A 49 -18.45 4.53 -10.14
N ASN A 50 -17.23 4.90 -10.54
CA ASN A 50 -16.85 5.21 -11.93
C ASN A 50 -16.17 4.03 -12.64
N CYS A 51 -15.70 3.03 -11.91
CA CYS A 51 -15.06 1.84 -12.48
C CYS A 51 -16.10 0.87 -13.03
N LYS A 52 -16.76 1.27 -14.12
CA LYS A 52 -17.80 0.50 -14.81
C LYS A 52 -17.68 0.66 -16.31
N MET A 53 -17.91 -0.41 -17.05
CA MET A 53 -17.73 -0.46 -18.49
C MET A 53 -18.53 0.65 -19.18
N GLU A 54 -19.80 0.81 -18.83
CA GLU A 54 -20.71 1.81 -19.41
C GLU A 54 -20.27 3.26 -19.19
N ILE A 55 -19.39 3.51 -18.22
CA ILE A 55 -18.81 4.83 -17.94
C ILE A 55 -17.50 4.98 -18.71
N VAL A 56 -16.58 4.03 -18.57
CA VAL A 56 -15.20 4.19 -19.07
C VAL A 56 -15.08 3.98 -20.58
N THR A 57 -16.01 3.26 -21.21
CA THR A 57 -16.03 3.08 -22.68
C THR A 57 -16.89 4.13 -23.40
N LYS A 58 -17.46 5.10 -22.67
CA LYS A 58 -18.27 6.15 -23.26
C LYS A 58 -17.41 7.12 -24.07
N ASP A 59 -17.87 7.47 -25.27
CA ASP A 59 -17.19 8.44 -26.13
C ASP A 59 -16.87 9.74 -25.38
N GLY A 60 -15.60 10.16 -25.45
CA GLY A 60 -15.11 11.36 -24.78
C GLY A 60 -14.80 11.22 -23.30
N TYR A 61 -14.89 10.02 -22.70
CA TYR A 61 -14.38 9.76 -21.36
C TYR A 61 -12.85 10.01 -21.32
N LYS A 62 -12.39 10.75 -20.30
CA LYS A 62 -10.98 11.12 -20.10
C LYS A 62 -10.43 10.70 -18.73
N GLY A 63 -11.19 9.91 -17.98
CA GLY A 63 -10.77 9.42 -16.68
C GLY A 63 -9.93 8.15 -16.77
N PRO A 64 -9.43 7.65 -15.63
CA PRO A 64 -8.76 6.36 -15.57
C PRO A 64 -9.71 5.19 -15.91
N ASN A 65 -9.21 4.18 -16.62
CA ASN A 65 -9.93 2.93 -16.91
C ASN A 65 -9.54 1.77 -15.98
N THR A 66 -8.75 2.04 -14.94
CA THR A 66 -8.34 1.05 -13.92
C THR A 66 -8.78 1.49 -12.54
N GLY A 67 -9.27 0.57 -11.73
CA GLY A 67 -9.70 0.81 -10.35
C GLY A 67 -8.85 0.03 -9.33
N ILE A 68 -9.03 0.37 -8.06
CA ILE A 68 -8.53 -0.44 -6.94
C ILE A 68 -9.65 -1.41 -6.55
N PRO A 69 -9.41 -2.74 -6.49
CA PRO A 69 -10.43 -3.71 -6.09
C PRO A 69 -10.77 -3.58 -4.60
N GLN A 70 -11.88 -4.19 -4.18
CA GLN A 70 -12.20 -4.29 -2.75
C GLN A 70 -11.30 -5.32 -2.04
N ASP A 71 -10.97 -6.40 -2.74
CA ASP A 71 -10.12 -7.46 -2.22
C ASP A 71 -8.65 -7.06 -2.35
N LEU A 72 -8.00 -6.89 -1.20
CA LEU A 72 -6.60 -6.52 -1.07
C LEU A 72 -5.88 -7.60 -0.27
N SER A 73 -4.65 -7.91 -0.64
CA SER A 73 -3.74 -8.68 0.22
C SER A 73 -2.98 -7.72 1.12
N ILE A 74 -2.95 -8.01 2.42
CA ILE A 74 -2.37 -7.13 3.43
C ILE A 74 -1.42 -7.96 4.30
N HIS A 75 -0.19 -7.49 4.42
CA HIS A 75 0.83 -8.09 5.28
C HIS A 75 1.31 -7.07 6.30
N PHE A 76 1.44 -7.48 7.56
CA PHE A 76 1.92 -6.64 8.64
C PHE A 76 3.23 -7.21 9.19
N ALA A 77 4.28 -6.40 9.18
CA ALA A 77 5.62 -6.75 9.67
C ALA A 77 6.39 -5.48 10.02
N ASP A 78 7.52 -5.57 10.71
CA ASP A 78 8.48 -4.45 10.83
C ASP A 78 9.33 -4.39 9.56
N ILE A 79 8.84 -3.69 8.54
CA ILE A 79 9.45 -3.67 7.20
C ILE A 79 10.65 -2.74 7.18
N ASN A 80 10.56 -1.59 7.85
CA ASN A 80 11.64 -0.61 7.89
C ASN A 80 12.68 -0.87 9.00
N GLY A 81 12.42 -1.82 9.89
CA GLY A 81 13.30 -2.24 10.97
C GLY A 81 13.43 -1.20 12.07
N ASP A 82 12.35 -0.48 12.39
CA ASP A 82 12.27 0.52 13.48
C ASP A 82 11.64 -0.04 14.77
N GLY A 83 11.34 -1.33 14.80
CA GLY A 83 10.70 -2.03 15.92
C GLY A 83 9.19 -1.78 15.99
N LYS A 84 8.58 -1.15 14.98
CA LYS A 84 7.12 -0.94 14.92
C LYS A 84 6.51 -1.67 13.73
N LEU A 85 5.23 -1.97 13.89
CA LEU A 85 4.45 -2.62 12.85
C LEU A 85 4.23 -1.67 11.66
N ASP A 86 4.51 -2.16 10.46
CA ASP A 86 4.24 -1.56 9.15
C ASP A 86 3.20 -2.38 8.38
N GLY A 87 2.79 -1.88 7.21
CA GLY A 87 1.90 -2.57 6.28
C GLY A 87 2.44 -2.64 4.86
N LEU A 88 2.22 -3.77 4.21
CA LEU A 88 2.36 -3.96 2.77
C LEU A 88 0.99 -4.35 2.21
N PHE A 89 0.46 -3.50 1.33
CA PHE A 89 -0.79 -3.72 0.62
C PHE A 89 -0.46 -4.09 -0.82
N THR A 90 -1.01 -5.20 -1.30
CA THR A 90 -0.87 -5.62 -2.70
C THR A 90 -2.23 -5.91 -3.31
N PHE A 91 -2.38 -5.54 -4.58
CA PHE A 91 -3.60 -5.80 -5.33
C PHE A 91 -3.35 -5.80 -6.83
N HIS A 92 -4.19 -6.52 -7.57
CA HIS A 92 -4.24 -6.46 -9.03
C HIS A 92 -5.24 -5.38 -9.43
N PRO A 93 -4.83 -4.32 -10.14
CA PRO A 93 -5.75 -3.27 -10.57
C PRO A 93 -6.89 -3.87 -11.41
N GLN A 94 -8.12 -3.55 -11.06
CA GLN A 94 -9.28 -3.99 -11.83
C GLN A 94 -9.37 -3.16 -13.11
N GLN A 95 -9.59 -3.82 -14.25
CA GLN A 95 -9.89 -3.13 -15.50
C GLN A 95 -11.38 -2.83 -15.59
N CYS A 96 -11.70 -1.54 -15.56
CA CYS A 96 -13.07 -1.05 -15.55
C CYS A 96 -13.79 -1.24 -16.90
N ASP A 97 -13.02 -1.49 -17.97
CA ASP A 97 -13.50 -1.72 -19.34
C ASP A 97 -13.74 -3.21 -19.65
N GLY A 98 -13.57 -4.11 -18.66
CA GLY A 98 -13.72 -5.55 -18.83
C GLY A 98 -12.56 -6.23 -19.58
N GLY A 99 -11.47 -5.49 -19.87
CA GLY A 99 -10.25 -6.04 -20.45
C GLY A 99 -9.43 -6.89 -19.47
N ASN A 100 -8.34 -7.48 -19.98
CA ASN A 100 -7.41 -8.31 -19.19
C ASN A 100 -5.91 -8.00 -19.47
N ALA A 101 -5.62 -6.85 -20.07
CA ALA A 101 -4.27 -6.34 -20.28
C ALA A 101 -3.44 -6.18 -18.99
N MET A 102 -4.09 -6.01 -17.83
CA MET A 102 -3.43 -5.81 -16.53
C MET A 102 -3.33 -7.10 -15.70
N MET A 103 -3.56 -8.28 -16.28
CA MET A 103 -3.63 -9.54 -15.53
C MET A 103 -2.36 -9.89 -14.73
N ASN A 104 -1.20 -9.42 -15.20
CA ASN A 104 0.10 -9.64 -14.55
C ASN A 104 0.56 -8.42 -13.73
N ALA A 105 -0.19 -7.31 -13.77
CA ALA A 105 0.14 -6.12 -13.02
C ALA A 105 -0.26 -6.30 -11.55
N GLN A 106 0.64 -5.92 -10.64
CA GLN A 106 0.35 -5.84 -9.22
C GLN A 106 0.82 -4.49 -8.70
N ASP A 107 -0.11 -3.71 -8.16
CA ASP A 107 0.25 -2.51 -7.43
C ASP A 107 0.56 -2.88 -5.98
N ARG A 108 1.58 -2.21 -5.44
CA ARG A 108 2.07 -2.45 -4.08
C ARG A 108 2.24 -1.12 -3.38
N VAL A 109 1.80 -1.04 -2.14
CA VAL A 109 1.90 0.16 -1.31
C VAL A 109 2.48 -0.23 0.03
N LEU A 110 3.64 0.32 0.34
CA LEU A 110 4.21 0.27 1.68
C LEU A 110 3.56 1.37 2.52
N VAL A 111 3.23 1.03 3.75
CA VAL A 111 2.78 1.93 4.80
C VAL A 111 3.72 1.78 5.97
N LEU A 112 4.63 2.75 6.12
CA LEU A 112 5.79 2.65 6.99
C LEU A 112 5.67 3.60 8.16
N SER A 113 5.98 3.10 9.35
CA SER A 113 6.13 3.85 10.57
C SER A 113 7.18 4.96 10.38
N LYS A 114 6.92 6.13 10.98
CA LYS A 114 7.86 7.25 11.01
C LYS A 114 7.63 8.06 12.28
N GLY A 115 8.39 7.74 13.34
CA GLY A 115 8.13 8.32 14.65
C GLY A 115 6.77 7.89 15.19
N THR A 116 5.83 8.83 15.30
CA THR A 116 4.44 8.60 15.77
C THR A 116 3.41 8.53 14.64
N THR A 117 3.82 8.74 13.39
CA THR A 117 2.96 8.75 12.20
C THR A 117 3.31 7.62 11.24
N TYR A 118 2.56 7.53 10.15
CA TYR A 118 2.80 6.59 9.05
C TYR A 118 2.92 7.35 7.73
N THR A 119 3.78 6.85 6.85
CA THR A 119 4.00 7.38 5.50
C THR A 119 3.75 6.29 4.47
N THR A 120 3.38 6.66 3.25
CA THR A 120 3.11 5.70 2.17
C THR A 120 4.13 5.81 1.04
N ASP A 121 4.54 4.66 0.49
CA ASP A 121 5.38 4.58 -0.70
C ASP A 121 4.89 3.48 -1.64
N ALA A 122 4.34 3.89 -2.78
CA ALA A 122 3.85 2.99 -3.82
C ALA A 122 4.85 2.79 -4.97
N THR A 123 6.05 3.36 -4.85
CA THR A 123 7.09 3.35 -5.89
C THR A 123 8.33 2.55 -5.49
N TYR A 124 8.53 2.34 -4.18
CA TYR A 124 9.68 1.67 -3.60
C TYR A 124 10.04 0.37 -4.34
N ILE A 125 9.09 -0.56 -4.43
CA ILE A 125 9.34 -1.90 -5.01
C ILE A 125 9.59 -1.80 -6.52
N SER A 126 8.75 -1.06 -7.27
CA SER A 126 8.95 -0.86 -8.72
C SER A 126 10.30 -0.23 -9.07
N ASN A 127 10.84 0.62 -8.19
CA ASN A 127 12.14 1.25 -8.41
C ASN A 127 13.31 0.26 -8.26
N ILE A 128 13.12 -0.84 -7.53
CA ILE A 128 14.12 -1.90 -7.34
C ILE A 128 14.06 -2.92 -8.48
N GLU A 129 12.85 -3.26 -8.95
CA GLU A 129 12.62 -4.28 -9.98
C GLU A 129 13.09 -3.87 -11.39
N GLN A 130 13.43 -2.60 -11.61
CA GLN A 130 13.66 -2.01 -12.93
C GLN A 130 14.50 -2.90 -13.87
N LYS A 131 14.04 -3.01 -15.14
CA LYS A 131 14.72 -3.68 -16.28
C LYS A 131 14.74 -5.21 -16.23
N LYS A 132 13.55 -5.84 -16.16
CA LYS A 132 13.37 -7.28 -16.37
C LYS A 132 12.29 -7.52 -17.43
N GLU A 133 12.44 -8.60 -18.19
CA GLU A 133 11.47 -9.03 -19.21
C GLU A 133 10.18 -9.60 -18.59
N GLY A 134 10.29 -10.16 -17.38
CA GLY A 134 9.18 -10.70 -16.62
C GLY A 134 8.51 -9.69 -15.67
N TRP A 135 7.68 -10.22 -14.78
CA TRP A 135 6.97 -9.45 -13.75
C TRP A 135 7.12 -10.07 -12.38
N PHE A 136 6.97 -9.22 -11.36
CA PHE A 136 7.08 -9.61 -9.96
C PHE A 136 5.69 -9.65 -9.33
N THR A 137 5.41 -10.74 -8.62
CA THR A 137 4.23 -10.89 -7.77
C THR A 137 4.71 -10.97 -6.33
N VAL A 138 4.53 -9.88 -5.58
CA VAL A 138 4.81 -9.83 -4.15
C VAL A 138 3.74 -10.61 -3.42
N THR A 139 4.16 -11.54 -2.57
CA THR A 139 3.28 -12.43 -1.80
C THR A 139 3.38 -12.22 -0.30
N GLY A 140 4.30 -11.36 0.17
CA GLY A 140 4.39 -11.02 1.57
C GLY A 140 5.58 -10.17 1.97
N ALA A 141 5.63 -9.88 3.26
CA ALA A 141 6.76 -9.23 3.93
C ALA A 141 6.98 -9.85 5.32
N LEU A 142 8.22 -9.85 5.76
CA LEU A 142 8.71 -10.20 7.09
C LEU A 142 9.74 -9.15 7.52
N GLU A 143 10.26 -9.26 8.75
CA GLU A 143 11.18 -8.26 9.32
C GLU A 143 12.31 -7.84 8.35
N GLY A 144 12.26 -6.60 7.87
CA GLY A 144 13.23 -6.04 6.92
C GLY A 144 13.17 -6.57 5.48
N MET A 145 12.24 -7.46 5.13
CA MET A 145 12.26 -8.21 3.88
C MET A 145 10.88 -8.29 3.21
N ILE A 146 10.85 -8.09 1.89
CA ILE A 146 9.69 -8.30 1.03
C ILE A 146 9.99 -9.50 0.13
N PHE A 147 9.02 -10.36 -0.12
CA PHE A 147 9.25 -11.58 -0.91
C PHE A 147 8.08 -11.90 -1.83
N GLY A 148 8.37 -12.69 -2.86
CA GLY A 148 7.40 -13.03 -3.89
C GLY A 148 7.93 -13.98 -4.94
N THR A 149 7.25 -14.01 -6.08
CA THR A 149 7.63 -14.79 -7.26
C THR A 149 7.83 -13.88 -8.46
N TYR A 150 8.99 -14.01 -9.10
CA TYR A 150 9.24 -13.48 -10.44
C TYR A 150 8.73 -14.48 -11.47
N ASN A 151 8.03 -14.00 -12.48
CA ASN A 151 7.46 -14.80 -13.56
C ASN A 151 7.94 -14.24 -14.90
N GLU A 152 8.27 -15.12 -15.84
CA GLU A 152 8.70 -14.76 -17.18
C GLU A 152 8.22 -15.81 -18.20
N TYR A 153 7.99 -15.38 -19.43
CA TYR A 153 7.66 -16.28 -20.52
C TYR A 153 8.93 -16.91 -21.10
N GLY A 154 8.97 -18.24 -21.13
CA GLY A 154 9.92 -18.99 -21.93
C GLY A 154 9.62 -18.93 -23.43
N PRO A 155 10.56 -19.34 -24.30
CA PRO A 155 10.39 -19.30 -25.76
C PRO A 155 9.19 -20.09 -26.29
N GLU A 156 8.80 -21.15 -25.57
CA GLU A 156 7.72 -22.07 -25.96
C GLU A 156 6.40 -21.78 -25.23
N ASP A 157 6.35 -20.71 -24.42
CA ASP A 157 5.17 -20.44 -23.63
C ASP A 157 4.03 -19.87 -24.47
N GLY A 158 2.82 -20.38 -24.23
CA GLY A 158 1.62 -19.70 -24.64
C GLY A 158 1.45 -18.37 -23.89
N ARG A 159 0.82 -17.38 -24.54
CA ARG A 159 0.61 -16.01 -24.00
C ARG A 159 -0.18 -15.93 -22.68
N CYS A 160 -0.65 -17.06 -22.14
CA CYS A 160 -1.39 -17.16 -20.87
C CYS A 160 -0.54 -17.64 -19.69
N CYS A 161 0.60 -18.28 -19.97
CA CYS A 161 1.07 -19.34 -19.10
C CYS A 161 2.61 -19.31 -18.99
N PRO A 162 3.18 -18.46 -18.10
CA PRO A 162 4.62 -18.41 -17.89
C PRO A 162 5.12 -19.71 -17.26
N SER A 163 6.21 -20.26 -17.81
CA SER A 163 6.92 -21.43 -17.30
C SER A 163 8.11 -21.08 -16.41
N ILE A 164 8.70 -19.90 -16.58
CA ILE A 164 9.82 -19.46 -15.74
C ILE A 164 9.25 -18.81 -14.48
N ARG A 165 9.54 -19.43 -13.31
CA ARG A 165 9.13 -18.91 -12.00
C ARG A 165 10.31 -19.00 -11.04
N LYS A 166 10.64 -17.88 -10.39
CA LYS A 166 11.75 -17.80 -9.44
C LYS A 166 11.30 -17.08 -8.18
N PRO A 167 11.49 -17.64 -6.98
CA PRO A 167 11.25 -16.87 -5.76
C PRO A 167 12.25 -15.71 -5.71
N PHE A 168 11.81 -14.59 -5.15
CA PHE A 168 12.67 -13.44 -4.93
C PHE A 168 12.49 -12.87 -3.53
N THR A 169 13.51 -12.17 -3.07
CA THR A 169 13.48 -11.35 -1.86
C THR A 169 14.03 -9.97 -2.15
N ILE A 170 13.52 -8.98 -1.44
CA ILE A 170 14.02 -7.61 -1.42
C ILE A 170 14.31 -7.26 0.04
N ASP A 171 15.57 -6.97 0.33
CA ASP A 171 15.95 -6.37 1.60
C ASP A 171 15.59 -4.87 1.58
N TYR A 172 14.77 -4.42 2.53
CA TYR A 172 14.23 -3.07 2.54
C TYR A 172 15.31 -2.00 2.78
N LYS A 173 16.32 -2.27 3.61
CA LYS A 173 17.33 -1.25 3.96
C LYS A 173 18.35 -1.09 2.85
N THR A 174 18.83 -2.19 2.30
CA THR A 174 19.87 -2.24 1.27
C THR A 174 19.33 -2.11 -0.15
N LYS A 175 18.01 -2.28 -0.34
CA LYS A 175 17.33 -2.32 -1.64
C LYS A 175 17.83 -3.45 -2.55
N LYS A 176 18.44 -4.48 -1.96
CA LYS A 176 19.01 -5.61 -2.70
C LYS A 176 17.89 -6.56 -3.10
N LEU A 177 17.72 -6.77 -4.41
CA LEU A 177 16.88 -7.81 -4.98
C LEU A 177 17.71 -9.08 -5.19
N GLU A 178 17.29 -10.17 -4.57
CA GLU A 178 17.84 -11.51 -4.79
C GLU A 178 16.79 -12.40 -5.42
N MET A 179 17.20 -13.21 -6.39
CA MET A 179 16.36 -14.23 -7.02
C MET A 179 17.09 -15.56 -6.89
N GLU A 180 16.38 -16.60 -6.46
CA GLU A 180 16.96 -17.95 -6.48
C GLU A 180 17.23 -18.37 -7.93
N LYS A 181 18.30 -19.13 -8.13
CA LYS A 181 18.78 -19.50 -9.47
C LYS A 181 17.90 -20.54 -10.12
#